data_AF-A0A3L7NIJ3-F1
#
_entry.id   AF-A0A3L7NIJ3-F1
#
_cell.length_a   1.000
_cell.length_b   1.000
_cell.length_c   1.000
_cell.angle_alpha   90.00
_cell.angle_beta   90.00
_cell.angle_gamma   90.00
#
_symmetry.space_group_name_H-M   'P 1'
#
loop_
_entity.id
_entity.type
_entity.pdbx_description
1 polymer ?
#
loop_
_entity_poly.entity_id
_entity_poly.type
_entity_poly.pdbx_seq_one_letter_code
_entity_poly.pdbx_strand_id
1 'polypeptide(L)' 'MLDPNDPWIYEICFPGAISGQTEITCPNCKAILTVPVNDPIGTETYECCTCKVVFTVNWVE' A
#
# COMPACT_ATOMS: atom_id res chain seq x y z
N MET A 1 5.15 26.04 -0.67
CA MET A 1 3.82 25.66 -0.17
C MET A 1 3.37 24.53 -1.05
N LEU A 2 3.17 23.34 -0.48
CA LEU A 2 2.59 22.22 -1.22
C LEU A 2 1.09 22.49 -1.31
N ASP A 3 0.57 22.65 -2.51
CA ASP A 3 -0.85 22.92 -2.74
C ASP A 3 -1.69 21.70 -2.29
N PRO A 4 -2.74 21.89 -1.46
CA PRO A 4 -3.54 20.79 -0.90
C PRO A 4 -4.40 20.03 -1.94
N ASN A 5 -4.45 20.49 -3.18
CA ASN A 5 -5.09 19.77 -4.31
C ASN A 5 -4.06 19.06 -5.20
N ASP A 6 -2.80 18.99 -4.77
CA ASP A 6 -1.78 18.34 -5.56
C ASP A 6 -1.94 16.80 -5.45
N PRO A 7 -2.08 16.09 -6.58
CA PRO A 7 -2.26 14.64 -6.60
C PRO A 7 -1.14 13.89 -5.88
N TRP A 8 0.07 14.45 -5.84
CA TRP A 8 1.19 13.82 -5.13
C TRP A 8 0.97 13.79 -3.61
N ILE A 9 0.23 14.75 -3.04
CA ILE A 9 -0.16 14.71 -1.62
C ILE A 9 -1.13 13.56 -1.35
N TYR A 10 -2.04 13.29 -2.27
CA TYR A 10 -2.97 12.16 -2.15
C TYR A 10 -2.24 10.82 -2.22
N GLU A 11 -1.25 10.66 -3.10
CA GLU A 11 -0.42 9.44 -3.16
C GLU A 11 0.50 9.25 -1.95
N ILE A 12 0.96 10.34 -1.31
CA ILE A 12 1.72 10.26 -0.06
C ILE A 12 0.84 9.82 1.11
N CYS A 13 -0.40 10.34 1.19
CA CYS A 13 -1.36 9.95 2.22
C CYS A 13 -1.96 8.56 1.98
N PHE A 14 -2.16 8.18 0.72
CA PHE A 14 -2.75 6.91 0.30
C PHE A 14 -1.82 6.23 -0.72
N PRO A 15 -0.85 5.44 -0.23
CA PRO A 15 0.15 4.82 -1.09
C PRO A 15 -0.51 3.93 -2.14
N GLY A 16 -0.29 4.22 -3.42
CA GLY A 16 -0.88 3.47 -4.54
C GLY A 16 -2.23 3.99 -5.03
N ALA A 17 -2.74 5.10 -4.50
CA ALA A 17 -4.01 5.69 -4.94
C ALA A 17 -3.97 6.28 -6.36
N ILE A 18 -2.79 6.61 -6.89
CA ILE A 18 -2.63 7.16 -8.25
C ILE A 18 -1.89 6.16 -9.14
N SER A 19 -0.80 5.60 -8.64
CA SER A 19 0.00 4.61 -9.35
C SER A 19 -0.69 3.24 -9.45
N GLY A 20 -1.72 2.97 -8.63
CA GLY A 20 -2.43 1.68 -8.57
C GLY A 20 -1.62 0.55 -7.92
N GLN A 21 -0.46 0.88 -7.36
CA GLN A 21 0.45 -0.06 -6.72
C GLN A 21 1.33 0.66 -5.71
N THR A 22 1.74 -0.05 -4.67
CA THR A 22 2.57 0.49 -3.59
C THR A 22 3.50 -0.57 -3.01
N GLU A 23 4.47 -0.12 -2.25
CA GLU A 23 5.46 -0.96 -1.59
C GLU A 23 5.07 -1.16 -0.12
N ILE A 24 4.82 -2.41 0.26
CA ILE A 24 4.57 -2.80 1.65
C ILE A 24 5.68 -3.68 2.16
N THR A 25 5.92 -3.61 3.46
CA THR A 25 6.87 -4.51 4.12
C THR A 25 6.12 -5.68 4.74
N CYS A 26 6.51 -6.91 4.38
CA CYS A 26 5.95 -8.10 4.99
C CYS A 26 6.20 -8.08 6.52
N PRO A 27 5.16 -8.23 7.36
CA PRO A 27 5.34 -8.18 8.81
C PRO A 27 6.22 -9.31 9.36
N ASN A 28 6.25 -10.46 8.67
CA ASN A 28 6.98 -11.65 9.10
C ASN A 28 8.46 -11.64 8.68
N CYS A 29 8.75 -11.55 7.38
CA CYS A 29 10.11 -11.65 6.86
C CYS A 29 10.77 -10.31 6.52
N LYS A 30 10.06 -9.18 6.69
CA LYS A 30 10.54 -7.83 6.34
C LYS A 30 10.94 -7.63 4.87
N ALA A 31 10.52 -8.54 3.99
CA ALA A 31 10.68 -8.36 2.55
C ALA A 31 9.77 -7.23 2.06
N ILE A 32 10.30 -6.39 1.16
CA ILE A 32 9.53 -5.36 0.45
C ILE A 32 8.76 -6.03 -0.68
N LEU A 33 7.45 -5.81 -0.72
CA LEU A 33 6.53 -6.36 -1.70
C LEU A 33 5.84 -5.20 -2.40
N THR A 34 5.94 -5.17 -3.73
CA THR A 34 5.12 -4.28 -4.54
C THR A 34 3.78 -4.95 -4.78
N VAL A 35 2.72 -4.36 -4.24
CA VAL A 35 1.35 -4.88 -4.37
C VAL A 35 0.48 -3.90 -5.14
N PRO A 36 -0.49 -4.38 -5.93
CA PRO A 36 -1.52 -3.51 -6.49
C PRO A 36 -2.42 -2.99 -5.36
N VAL A 37 -2.85 -1.74 -5.48
CA VAL A 37 -3.83 -1.11 -4.61
C VAL A 37 -5.03 -0.78 -5.49
N ASN A 38 -6.08 -1.58 -5.36
CA ASN A 38 -7.31 -1.35 -6.11
C ASN A 38 -8.16 -0.29 -5.43
N ASP A 39 -8.26 -0.37 -4.11
CA ASP A 39 -9.01 0.56 -3.30
C ASP A 39 -8.07 1.15 -2.22
N PRO A 40 -7.70 2.44 -2.33
CA PRO A 40 -6.84 3.09 -1.34
C PRO A 40 -7.52 3.25 0.03
N ILE A 41 -8.78 2.79 0.16
CA ILE A 41 -9.61 2.84 1.35
C ILE A 41 -10.17 1.43 1.56
N GLY A 42 -9.56 0.64 2.44
CA GLY A 42 -10.08 -0.64 2.89
C GLY A 42 -9.02 -1.55 3.50
N THR A 43 -9.41 -2.80 3.70
CA THR A 43 -8.49 -3.89 4.06
C THR A 43 -8.29 -4.79 2.85
N GLU A 44 -7.05 -4.95 2.43
CA GLU A 44 -6.66 -5.94 1.42
C GLU A 44 -5.76 -7.01 2.03
N THR A 45 -5.85 -8.22 1.50
CA THR A 45 -5.06 -9.37 1.94
C THR A 45 -4.04 -9.71 0.87
N TYR A 46 -2.76 -9.77 1.26
CA TYR A 46 -1.65 -10.07 0.38
C TYR A 46 -0.90 -11.33 0.84
N GLU A 47 -0.39 -12.11 -0.11
CA GLU A 47 0.54 -13.21 0.15
C GLU A 47 1.97 -12.73 -0.09
N CYS A 48 2.84 -12.90 0.91
CA CYS A 48 4.26 -12.65 0.72
C CYS A 48 4.90 -13.73 -0.16
N CYS A 49 5.53 -13.34 -1.27
CA CYS A 49 6.21 -14.29 -2.16
C CYS A 49 7.39 -15.00 -1.49
N THR A 50 8.08 -14.34 -0.55
CA THR A 50 9.28 -14.87 0.12
C THR A 50 8.97 -15.90 1.21
N CYS A 51 8.04 -15.59 2.11
CA CYS A 51 7.73 -16.45 3.25
C CYS A 51 6.39 -17.19 3.13
N LYS A 52 5.64 -16.96 2.04
CA LYS A 52 4.33 -17.56 1.78
C LYS A 52 3.29 -17.30 2.87
N VAL A 53 3.53 -16.27 3.68
CA VAL A 53 2.58 -15.84 4.72
C VAL A 53 1.59 -14.88 4.11
N VAL A 54 0.32 -15.16 4.38
CA VAL A 54 -0.80 -14.27 4.06
C VAL A 54 -0.96 -13.27 5.19
N PHE A 55 -1.04 -11.99 4.86
CA PHE A 55 -1.23 -10.91 5.83
C PHE A 55 -2.20 -9.87 5.29
N THR A 56 -2.87 -9.18 6.19
CA THR A 56 -3.87 -8.16 5.83
C THR A 56 -3.26 -6.79 6.08
N VAL A 57 -3.35 -5.92 5.08
CA VAL A 57 -2.97 -4.52 5.16
C VAL A 57 -4.26 -3.72 5.22
N ASN A 58 -4.37 -2.89 6.26
CA ASN A 58 -5.42 -1.88 6.31
C ASN A 58 -4.84 -0.57 5.80
N TRP A 59 -5.41 -0.08 4.70
CA TRP A 59 -5.04 1.18 4.06
C TRP A 59 -5.67 2.41 4.74
N VAL A 60 -6.57 2.21 5.72
CA VAL A 60 -7.35 3.28 6.39
C VAL A 60 -7.42 3.14 7.92
N GLU A 61 -7.35 4.29 8.59
CA GLU A 61 -8.58 5.00 9.02
C GLU A 61 -8.63 6.39 8.38
#